data_AF-A0A1H4EDU6-F1
#
_entry.id   AF-A0A1H4EDU6-F1
#
_cell.length_a   1.000
_cell.length_b   1.000
_cell.length_c   1.000
_cell.angle_alpha   90.00
_cell.angle_beta   90.00
_cell.angle_gamma   90.00
#
_symmetry.space_group_name_H-M   'P 1'
#
loop_
_entity.id
_entity.type
_entity.pdbx_description
1 polymer ?
#
loop_
_entity_poly.entity_id
_entity_poly.type
_entity_poly.pdbx_seq_one_letter_code
_entity_poly.pdbx_strand_id
1 'polypeptide(L)'
;MDQSLFGDSVPRKAGTRQTVAAVLFALYLIWDILSVTGVLYLMLQDAMLTSPVTRFVMPAIELLLPMAGFALLIPGAANRATKTATVLLSVGYGCTVLCFAGCALSLSAASGEVMYMQIEQMNAYCRWVSLACAVVSFFAFSVILRGNAIEPDTASWIGLLLLEAMIGAVRSLFNVVGTVEPEEHPFVSFPGKVFLVVCIVLLIVAYVRLARCTAFSGAGTDAPQGVYSPLNKYMAGIVVASGVTLAALWAVYRFAAPWLRTL
;
A
#
# COMPACT_ATOMS: atom_id res chain seq x y z
N MET A 1 27.49 17.30 34.29
CA MET A 1 26.55 16.15 34.23
C MET A 1 25.89 16.25 32.87
N ASP A 2 26.55 15.70 31.86
CA ASP A 2 26.14 15.79 30.46
C ASP A 2 25.19 14.64 30.15
N GLN A 3 23.91 14.96 29.94
CA GLN A 3 22.93 14.01 29.43
C GLN A 3 23.05 13.96 27.91
N SER A 4 23.42 12.77 27.43
CA SER A 4 23.43 12.34 26.03
C SER A 4 22.03 12.50 25.40
N LEU A 5 21.82 13.62 24.70
CA LEU A 5 20.62 13.92 23.90
C LEU A 5 20.72 13.44 22.44
N PHE A 6 21.79 12.73 22.08
CA PHE A 6 21.97 12.16 20.76
C PHE A 6 22.18 10.66 20.90
N GLY A 7 21.10 9.89 20.69
CA GLY A 7 21.24 8.49 20.28
C GLY A 7 22.10 8.41 19.02
N ASP A 8 22.89 7.35 18.91
CA ASP A 8 23.92 7.15 17.89
C ASP A 8 23.53 7.76 16.54
N SER A 9 24.34 8.72 16.09
CA SER A 9 24.08 9.49 14.88
C SER A 9 24.01 8.55 13.68
N VAL A 10 22.80 8.30 13.17
CA VAL A 10 22.60 7.63 11.88
C VAL A 10 23.49 8.35 10.85
N PRO A 11 24.32 7.64 10.08
CA PRO A 11 25.21 8.26 9.11
C PRO A 11 24.43 9.24 8.23
N ARG A 12 24.94 10.46 8.03
CA ARG A 12 24.20 11.57 7.35
C ARG A 12 23.54 11.15 6.03
N LYS A 13 24.21 10.28 5.25
CA LYS A 13 23.70 9.70 4.00
C LYS A 13 22.52 8.73 4.18
N ALA A 14 22.50 7.96 5.27
CA ALA A 14 21.38 7.09 5.62
C ALA A 14 20.15 7.92 6.05
N GLY A 15 20.36 8.98 6.84
CA GLY A 15 19.28 9.90 7.22
C GLY A 15 18.62 10.62 6.04
N THR A 16 19.41 11.05 5.03
CA THR A 16 18.86 11.64 3.81
C THR A 16 17.98 10.65 3.04
N ARG A 17 18.42 9.40 2.86
CA ARG A 17 17.64 8.37 2.13
C ARG A 17 16.32 8.05 2.83
N GLN A 18 16.34 7.87 4.14
CA GLN A 18 15.14 7.65 4.94
C GLN A 18 14.15 8.82 4.84
N THR A 19 14.66 10.05 4.83
CA THR A 19 13.83 11.26 4.68
C THR A 19 13.19 11.32 3.30
N VAL A 20 13.96 11.09 2.23
CA VAL A 20 13.42 11.09 0.86
C VAL A 20 12.41 9.95 0.69
N ALA A 21 12.68 8.75 1.20
CA ALA A 21 11.74 7.64 1.17
C ALA A 21 10.42 7.99 1.89
N ALA A 22 10.50 8.59 3.08
CA ALA A 22 9.33 9.03 3.84
C ALA A 22 8.50 10.07 3.06
N VAL A 23 9.15 11.03 2.39
CA VAL A 23 8.46 12.01 1.54
C VAL A 23 7.78 11.33 0.35
N LEU A 24 8.45 10.39 -0.33
CA LEU A 24 7.86 9.66 -1.45
C LEU A 24 6.62 8.86 -1.02
N PHE A 25 6.67 8.18 0.13
CA PHE A 25 5.51 7.48 0.68
C PHE A 25 4.37 8.44 1.07
N ALA A 26 4.71 9.60 1.64
CA ALA A 26 3.69 10.61 1.98
C ALA A 26 3.02 11.17 0.72
N LEU A 27 3.79 11.49 -0.32
CA LEU A 27 3.25 11.96 -1.61
C LEU A 27 2.35 10.91 -2.27
N TYR A 28 2.75 9.65 -2.23
CA TYR A 28 1.93 8.52 -2.68
C TYR A 28 0.56 8.50 -1.98
N LEU A 29 0.54 8.58 -0.65
CA LEU A 29 -0.70 8.52 0.12
C LEU A 29 -1.55 9.80 0.02
N ILE A 30 -0.92 10.97 -0.15
CA ILE A 30 -1.63 12.22 -0.44
C ILE A 30 -2.35 12.10 -1.79
N TRP A 31 -1.68 11.52 -2.78
CA TRP A 31 -2.28 11.26 -4.08
C TRP A 31 -3.47 10.29 -3.98
N ASP A 32 -3.35 9.22 -3.19
CA ASP A 32 -4.45 8.29 -2.94
C ASP A 32 -5.65 8.97 -2.25
N ILE A 33 -5.41 9.89 -1.29
CA ILE A 33 -6.48 10.72 -0.69
C ILE A 33 -7.19 11.56 -1.76
N LEU A 34 -6.44 12.23 -2.63
CA LEU A 34 -7.02 13.04 -3.71
C LEU A 34 -7.85 12.16 -4.68
N SER A 35 -7.40 10.94 -4.94
CA SER A 35 -8.11 9.96 -5.76
C SER A 35 -9.42 9.51 -5.11
N VAL A 36 -9.37 9.05 -3.86
CA VAL A 36 -10.53 8.55 -3.09
C VAL A 36 -11.61 9.63 -2.89
N THR A 37 -11.19 10.87 -2.66
CA THR A 37 -12.11 12.01 -2.48
C THR A 37 -12.71 12.52 -3.79
N GLY A 38 -12.24 12.05 -4.95
CA GLY A 38 -12.69 12.51 -6.25
C GLY A 38 -12.07 13.85 -6.69
N VAL A 39 -11.27 14.49 -5.84
CA VAL A 39 -10.62 15.76 -6.14
C VAL A 39 -9.63 15.61 -7.29
N LEU A 40 -8.91 14.49 -7.36
CA LEU A 40 -7.99 14.19 -8.46
C LEU A 40 -8.74 14.12 -9.81
N TYR A 41 -9.94 13.54 -9.81
CA TYR A 41 -10.79 13.48 -11.00
C TYR A 41 -11.30 14.85 -11.41
N LEU A 42 -11.60 15.74 -10.46
CA LEU A 42 -11.97 17.14 -10.75
C LEU A 42 -10.79 17.93 -11.30
N MET A 43 -9.58 17.74 -10.75
CA MET A 43 -8.37 18.42 -11.21
C MET A 43 -7.91 17.94 -12.60
N LEU A 44 -8.21 16.69 -12.95
CA LEU A 44 -7.78 16.05 -14.20
C LEU A 44 -8.95 15.72 -15.11
N GLN A 45 -10.10 16.36 -14.90
CA GLN A 45 -11.35 16.06 -15.60
C GLN A 45 -11.14 16.09 -17.12
N ASP A 46 -10.48 17.13 -17.63
CA ASP A 46 -10.19 17.27 -19.06
C ASP A 46 -9.23 16.20 -19.60
N ALA A 47 -8.27 15.73 -18.80
CA ALA A 47 -7.31 14.70 -19.20
C ALA A 47 -7.86 13.27 -19.10
N MET A 48 -8.81 13.03 -18.19
CA MET A 48 -9.43 11.71 -17.99
C MET A 48 -10.63 11.45 -18.90
N LEU A 49 -11.35 12.51 -19.30
CA LEU A 49 -12.43 12.43 -20.29
C LEU A 49 -11.92 12.23 -21.72
N THR A 50 -10.69 12.66 -22.01
CA THR A 50 -10.13 12.67 -23.37
C THR A 50 -9.43 11.37 -23.77
N SER A 51 -9.02 10.51 -22.83
CA SER A 51 -8.37 9.25 -23.18
C SER A 51 -8.51 8.14 -22.12
N PRO A 52 -8.88 6.91 -22.51
CA PRO A 52 -8.85 5.75 -21.61
C PRO A 52 -7.43 5.39 -21.16
N VAL A 53 -6.39 5.86 -21.87
CA VAL A 53 -4.98 5.66 -21.51
C VAL A 53 -4.66 6.32 -20.17
N THR A 54 -5.24 7.48 -19.88
CA THR A 54 -5.01 8.24 -18.63
C THR A 54 -5.39 7.41 -17.40
N ARG A 55 -6.37 6.51 -17.51
CA ARG A 55 -6.78 5.60 -16.42
C ARG A 55 -5.70 4.60 -16.02
N PHE A 56 -4.75 4.30 -16.90
CA PHE A 56 -3.64 3.38 -16.63
C PHE A 56 -2.33 4.11 -16.35
N VAL A 57 -2.08 5.25 -17.00
CA VAL A 57 -0.87 6.05 -16.76
C VAL A 57 -0.83 6.60 -15.33
N MET A 58 -1.97 7.07 -14.83
CA MET A 58 -2.05 7.73 -13.52
C MET A 58 -1.68 6.78 -12.36
N PRO A 59 -2.25 5.57 -12.24
CA PRO A 59 -1.79 4.59 -11.25
C PRO A 59 -0.33 4.18 -11.43
N ALA A 60 0.17 4.09 -12.67
CA ALA A 60 1.58 3.76 -12.90
C ALA A 60 2.52 4.83 -12.32
N ILE A 61 2.22 6.11 -12.53
CA ILE A 61 3.00 7.23 -11.97
C ILE A 61 2.92 7.23 -10.44
N GLU A 62 1.74 7.05 -9.89
CA GLU A 62 1.50 7.01 -8.45
C GLU A 62 2.35 5.91 -7.78
N LEU A 63 2.36 4.70 -8.35
CA LEU A 63 3.05 3.53 -7.79
C LEU A 63 4.59 3.58 -7.97
N LEU A 64 5.12 4.47 -8.81
CA LEU A 64 6.57 4.73 -8.88
C LEU A 64 7.10 5.32 -7.58
N LEU A 65 6.28 6.10 -6.86
CA LEU A 65 6.67 6.74 -5.60
C LEU A 65 7.02 5.72 -4.51
N PRO A 66 6.14 4.77 -4.12
CA PRO A 66 6.50 3.74 -3.15
C PRO A 66 7.58 2.80 -3.66
N MET A 67 7.61 2.48 -4.97
CA MET A 67 8.72 1.71 -5.57
C MET A 67 10.08 2.37 -5.31
N ALA A 68 10.21 3.66 -5.63
CA ALA A 68 11.43 4.43 -5.42
C ALA A 68 11.74 4.60 -3.92
N GLY A 69 10.71 4.82 -3.09
CA GLY A 69 10.83 4.90 -1.64
C GLY A 69 11.46 3.65 -1.04
N PHE A 70 10.96 2.47 -1.40
CA PHE A 70 11.55 1.20 -0.95
C PHE A 70 12.95 0.97 -1.53
N ALA A 71 13.17 1.29 -2.81
CA ALA A 71 14.50 1.17 -3.43
C ALA A 71 15.57 1.99 -2.68
N LEU A 72 15.22 3.19 -2.22
CA LEU A 72 16.11 4.06 -1.43
C LEU A 72 16.44 3.49 -0.03
N LEU A 73 15.55 2.67 0.53
CA LEU A 73 15.75 2.04 1.84
C LEU A 73 16.63 0.78 1.78
N ILE A 74 16.75 0.12 0.62
CA ILE A 74 17.52 -1.12 0.45
C ILE A 74 18.96 -1.01 0.99
N PRO A 75 19.75 0.04 0.71
CA PRO A 75 21.11 0.14 1.21
C PRO A 75 21.20 0.39 2.72
N GLY A 76 20.12 0.83 3.36
CA GLY A 76 20.05 1.07 4.80
C GLY A 76 19.58 -0.16 5.60
N ALA A 77 19.17 -1.24 4.93
CA ALA A 77 18.65 -2.43 5.60
C ALA A 77 19.66 -3.00 6.60
N ALA A 78 19.23 -3.16 7.86
CA ALA A 78 20.06 -3.60 8.98
C ALA A 78 20.49 -5.07 8.84
N ASN A 79 19.78 -5.88 8.05
CA ASN A 79 20.13 -7.28 7.80
C ASN A 79 19.58 -7.81 6.48
N ARG A 80 19.99 -9.05 6.15
CA ARG A 80 19.59 -9.72 4.90
C ARG A 80 18.08 -9.89 4.78
N ALA A 81 17.38 -10.20 5.88
CA ALA A 81 15.93 -10.39 5.85
C ALA A 81 15.19 -9.08 5.54
N THR A 82 15.56 -7.99 6.21
CA THR A 82 15.05 -6.64 5.92
C THR A 82 15.36 -6.24 4.49
N LYS A 83 16.58 -6.50 4.01
CA LYS A 83 16.97 -6.20 2.62
C LYS A 83 16.10 -6.96 1.62
N THR A 84 15.93 -8.26 1.81
CA THR A 84 15.08 -9.09 0.96
C THR A 84 13.63 -8.64 0.98
N ALA A 85 13.05 -8.37 2.15
CA ALA A 85 11.69 -7.86 2.28
C ALA A 85 11.51 -6.51 1.57
N THR A 86 12.48 -5.60 1.72
CA THR A 86 12.45 -4.28 1.07
C THR A 86 12.58 -4.38 -0.45
N VAL A 87 13.41 -5.30 -0.94
CA VAL A 87 13.48 -5.63 -2.37
C VAL A 87 12.15 -6.18 -2.87
N LEU A 88 11.53 -7.11 -2.13
CA LEU A 88 10.22 -7.68 -2.49
C LEU A 88 9.14 -6.59 -2.58
N LEU A 89 9.13 -5.64 -1.64
CA LEU A 89 8.23 -4.48 -1.67
C LEU A 89 8.50 -3.64 -2.92
N SER A 90 9.74 -3.21 -3.15
CA SER A 90 10.11 -2.43 -4.33
C SER A 90 9.74 -3.13 -5.64
N VAL A 91 10.02 -4.43 -5.76
CA VAL A 91 9.71 -5.23 -6.96
C VAL A 91 8.20 -5.40 -7.11
N GLY A 92 7.44 -5.62 -6.03
CA GLY A 92 5.99 -5.72 -6.08
C GLY A 92 5.34 -4.45 -6.63
N TYR A 93 5.75 -3.28 -6.15
CA TYR A 93 5.31 -2.00 -6.73
C TYR A 93 5.76 -1.87 -8.19
N GLY A 94 7.01 -2.22 -8.52
CA GLY A 94 7.51 -2.19 -9.90
C GLY A 94 6.73 -3.09 -10.87
N CYS A 95 6.36 -4.31 -10.46
CA CYS A 95 5.51 -5.20 -11.25
C CYS A 95 4.14 -4.58 -11.53
N THR A 96 3.56 -3.92 -10.53
CA THR A 96 2.27 -3.25 -10.67
C THR A 96 2.38 -2.04 -11.61
N VAL A 97 3.43 -1.22 -11.48
CA VAL A 97 3.75 -0.13 -12.41
C VAL A 97 3.86 -0.63 -13.84
N LEU A 98 4.64 -1.68 -14.07
CA LEU A 98 4.84 -2.26 -15.41
C LEU A 98 3.53 -2.80 -16.00
N CYS A 99 2.67 -3.38 -15.16
CA CYS A 99 1.35 -3.85 -15.58
C CYS A 99 0.46 -2.71 -16.07
N PHE A 100 0.33 -1.63 -15.29
CA PHE A 100 -0.44 -0.46 -15.67
C PHE A 100 0.18 0.27 -16.89
N ALA A 101 1.49 0.47 -16.91
CA ALA A 101 2.18 1.09 -18.04
C ALA A 101 2.06 0.24 -19.32
N GLY A 102 2.15 -1.08 -19.21
CA GLY A 102 1.91 -2.00 -20.32
C GLY A 102 0.51 -1.86 -20.89
N CYS A 103 -0.51 -1.80 -20.02
CA CYS A 103 -1.89 -1.58 -20.44
C CYS A 103 -2.07 -0.22 -21.14
N ALA A 104 -1.45 0.84 -20.61
CA ALA A 104 -1.46 2.17 -21.22
C ALA A 104 -0.82 2.16 -22.62
N LEU A 105 0.32 1.48 -22.78
CA LEU A 105 1.02 1.34 -24.07
C LEU A 105 0.18 0.54 -25.07
N SER A 106 -0.42 -0.56 -24.65
CA SER A 106 -1.29 -1.38 -25.50
C SER A 106 -2.51 -0.58 -25.99
N LEU A 107 -3.13 0.23 -25.12
CA LEU A 107 -4.22 1.11 -25.52
C LEU A 107 -3.76 2.23 -26.47
N SER A 108 -2.58 2.80 -26.22
CA SER A 108 -2.02 3.86 -27.08
C SER A 108 -1.63 3.35 -28.46
N ALA A 109 -1.24 2.07 -28.56
CA ALA A 109 -0.86 1.42 -29.81
C ALA A 109 -2.05 0.82 -30.58
N ALA A 110 -3.24 0.76 -29.99
CA ALA A 110 -4.42 0.24 -30.64
C ALA A 110 -4.86 1.18 -31.78
N SER A 111 -4.87 0.67 -33.01
CA SER A 111 -5.26 1.42 -34.21
C SER A 111 -6.75 1.38 -34.53
N GLY A 112 -7.57 0.76 -33.67
CA GLY A 112 -9.02 0.62 -33.83
C GLY A 112 -9.79 0.96 -32.56
N GLU A 113 -11.12 0.96 -32.64
CA GLU A 113 -11.98 1.17 -31.47
C GLU A 113 -11.75 0.06 -30.45
N VAL A 114 -11.22 0.44 -29.28
CA VAL A 114 -11.08 -0.47 -28.14
C VAL A 114 -12.45 -0.64 -27.50
N MET A 115 -12.95 -1.87 -27.47
CA MET A 115 -14.23 -2.13 -26.84
C MET A 115 -14.14 -1.98 -25.32
N TYR A 116 -15.22 -1.49 -24.70
CA TYR A 116 -15.35 -1.39 -23.25
C TYR A 116 -14.94 -2.67 -22.51
N MET A 117 -15.32 -3.84 -23.04
CA MET A 117 -15.00 -5.15 -22.48
C MET A 117 -13.49 -5.45 -22.43
N GLN A 118 -12.70 -4.96 -23.40
CA GLN A 118 -11.25 -5.12 -23.39
C GLN A 118 -10.60 -4.26 -22.29
N ILE A 119 -11.08 -3.04 -22.10
CA ILE A 119 -10.62 -2.15 -21.02
C ILE A 119 -10.91 -2.78 -19.65
N GLU A 120 -12.09 -3.37 -19.46
CA GLU A 120 -12.44 -4.07 -18.22
C GLU A 120 -11.56 -5.32 -17.98
N GLN A 121 -11.21 -6.07 -19.03
CA GLN A 121 -10.25 -7.19 -18.90
C GLN A 121 -8.85 -6.71 -18.50
N MET A 122 -8.37 -5.59 -19.06
CA MET A 122 -7.09 -4.98 -18.68
C MET A 122 -7.10 -4.50 -17.24
N ASN A 123 -8.21 -3.90 -16.78
CA ASN A 123 -8.43 -3.55 -15.37
C ASN A 123 -8.41 -4.79 -14.47
N ALA A 124 -9.10 -5.86 -14.85
CA ALA A 124 -9.11 -7.11 -14.09
C ALA A 124 -7.69 -7.70 -13.97
N TYR A 125 -6.91 -7.68 -15.04
CA TYR A 125 -5.52 -8.12 -15.03
C TYR A 125 -4.66 -7.27 -14.06
N CYS A 126 -4.78 -5.94 -14.11
CA CYS A 126 -4.09 -5.04 -13.17
C CYS A 126 -4.49 -5.32 -11.71
N ARG A 127 -5.76 -5.64 -11.44
CA ARG A 127 -6.26 -6.00 -10.09
C ARG A 127 -5.65 -7.32 -9.60
N TRP A 128 -5.53 -8.32 -10.47
CA TRP A 128 -4.88 -9.60 -10.13
C TRP A 128 -3.41 -9.42 -9.77
N VAL A 129 -2.67 -8.63 -10.56
CA VAL A 129 -1.27 -8.29 -10.24
C VAL A 129 -1.19 -7.56 -8.90
N SER A 130 -2.07 -6.57 -8.68
CA SER A 130 -2.12 -5.82 -7.42
C SER A 130 -2.43 -6.73 -6.22
N LEU A 131 -3.31 -7.71 -6.36
CA LEU A 131 -3.60 -8.72 -5.33
C LEU A 131 -2.35 -9.53 -4.98
N ALA A 132 -1.63 -10.04 -5.98
CA ALA A 132 -0.40 -10.79 -5.76
C ALA A 132 0.66 -9.93 -5.04
N CYS A 133 0.81 -8.67 -5.46
CA CYS A 133 1.73 -7.72 -4.84
C CYS A 133 1.32 -7.34 -3.40
N ALA A 134 0.03 -7.27 -3.10
CA ALA A 134 -0.46 -7.06 -1.73
C ALA A 134 -0.10 -8.22 -0.80
N VAL A 135 -0.22 -9.47 -1.27
CA VAL A 135 0.20 -10.66 -0.52
C VAL A 135 1.71 -10.66 -0.28
N VAL A 136 2.50 -10.29 -1.28
CA VAL A 136 3.96 -10.13 -1.14
C VAL A 136 4.30 -9.04 -0.12
N SER A 137 3.60 -7.91 -0.16
CA SER A 137 3.80 -6.79 0.77
C SER A 137 3.48 -7.20 2.20
N PHE A 138 2.40 -7.96 2.39
CA PHE A 138 2.03 -8.52 3.67
C PHE A 138 3.14 -9.43 4.24
N PHE A 139 3.66 -10.35 3.42
CA PHE A 139 4.79 -11.19 3.82
C PHE A 139 6.02 -10.33 4.17
N ALA A 140 6.38 -9.37 3.33
CA ALA A 140 7.55 -8.51 3.51
C ALA A 140 7.50 -7.67 4.80
N PHE A 141 6.39 -7.00 5.10
CA PHE A 141 6.26 -6.22 6.34
C PHE A 141 6.35 -7.12 7.59
N SER A 142 5.81 -8.35 7.51
CA SER A 142 5.90 -9.30 8.61
C SER A 142 7.35 -9.77 8.85
N VAL A 143 8.12 -9.94 7.77
CA VAL A 143 9.55 -10.25 7.82
C VAL A 143 10.32 -9.08 8.44
N ILE A 144 9.98 -7.84 8.11
CA ILE A 144 10.60 -6.64 8.71
C ILE A 144 10.32 -6.59 10.22
N LEU A 145 9.07 -6.81 10.65
CA LEU A 145 8.70 -6.81 12.08
C LEU A 145 9.40 -7.93 12.85
N ARG A 146 9.47 -9.14 12.29
CA ARG A 146 10.09 -10.28 12.96
C ARG A 146 11.61 -10.24 12.92
N GLY A 147 12.17 -9.67 11.85
CA GLY A 147 13.60 -9.65 11.57
C GLY A 147 14.40 -8.60 12.36
N ASN A 148 13.75 -7.71 13.09
CA ASN A 148 14.40 -6.57 13.74
C ASN A 148 13.84 -6.34 15.15
N ALA A 149 14.69 -5.86 16.07
CA ALA A 149 14.28 -5.39 17.38
C ALA A 149 13.70 -3.97 17.25
N ILE A 150 12.45 -3.88 16.81
CA ILE A 150 11.72 -2.62 16.63
C ILE A 150 10.99 -2.27 17.93
N GLU A 151 11.05 -0.99 18.32
CA GLU A 151 10.31 -0.49 19.48
C GLU A 151 8.80 -0.78 19.35
N PRO A 152 8.10 -1.14 20.45
CA PRO A 152 6.69 -1.50 20.39
C PRO A 152 5.78 -0.46 19.74
N ASP A 153 6.03 0.84 19.98
CA ASP A 153 5.29 1.94 19.33
C ASP A 153 5.46 1.86 17.80
N THR A 154 6.69 1.84 17.30
CA THR A 154 6.98 1.73 15.86
C THR A 154 6.48 0.42 15.26
N ALA A 155 6.55 -0.69 16.00
CA ALA A 155 6.02 -1.98 15.56
C ALA A 155 4.49 -1.94 15.37
N SER A 156 3.76 -1.21 16.23
CA SER A 156 2.31 -1.04 16.09
C SER A 156 1.94 -0.27 14.80
N TRP A 157 2.72 0.76 14.47
CA TRP A 157 2.57 1.52 13.22
C TRP A 157 2.85 0.67 11.98
N ILE A 158 3.89 -0.17 12.01
CA ILE A 158 4.16 -1.12 10.91
C ILE A 158 3.06 -2.19 10.84
N GLY A 159 2.45 -2.55 11.98
CA GLY A 159 1.24 -3.38 12.04
C GLY A 159 0.07 -2.80 11.24
N LEU A 160 -0.05 -1.47 11.17
CA LEU A 160 -1.07 -0.81 10.35
C LEU A 160 -0.81 -0.99 8.85
N LEU A 161 0.45 -1.02 8.40
CA LEU A 161 0.81 -1.31 7.00
C LEU A 161 0.43 -2.73 6.60
N LEU A 162 0.57 -3.68 7.53
CA LEU A 162 0.11 -5.05 7.33
C LEU A 162 -1.41 -5.15 7.23
N LEU A 163 -2.14 -4.37 8.03
CA LEU A 163 -3.60 -4.28 7.96
C LEU A 163 -4.03 -3.69 6.61
N GLU A 164 -3.37 -2.64 6.13
CA GLU A 164 -3.63 -2.05 4.81
C GLU A 164 -3.38 -3.06 3.68
N ALA A 165 -2.24 -3.75 3.67
CA ALA A 165 -1.95 -4.76 2.66
C ALA A 165 -3.04 -5.85 2.61
N MET A 166 -3.60 -6.20 3.77
CA MET A 166 -4.74 -7.13 3.86
C MET A 166 -6.05 -6.52 3.37
N ILE A 167 -6.39 -5.29 3.75
CA ILE A 167 -7.57 -4.59 3.24
C ILE A 167 -7.49 -4.47 1.71
N GLY A 168 -6.31 -4.11 1.18
CA GLY A 168 -6.03 -4.04 -0.25
C GLY A 168 -6.19 -5.40 -0.95
N ALA A 169 -5.68 -6.47 -0.35
CA ALA A 169 -5.84 -7.83 -0.87
C ALA A 169 -7.33 -8.24 -0.91
N VAL A 170 -8.08 -7.99 0.16
CA VAL A 170 -9.51 -8.30 0.20
C VAL A 170 -10.31 -7.44 -0.77
N ARG A 171 -10.02 -6.15 -0.88
CA ARG A 171 -10.65 -5.26 -1.87
C ARG A 171 -10.43 -5.76 -3.29
N SER A 172 -9.20 -6.15 -3.62
CA SER A 172 -8.89 -6.73 -4.93
C SER A 172 -9.63 -8.05 -5.15
N LEU A 173 -9.76 -8.89 -4.12
CA LEU A 173 -10.52 -10.15 -4.20
C LEU A 173 -12.01 -9.90 -4.48
N PHE A 174 -12.66 -8.97 -3.76
CA PHE A 174 -14.06 -8.60 -4.01
C PHE A 174 -14.28 -8.12 -5.46
N ASN A 175 -13.38 -7.26 -5.94
CA ASN A 175 -13.45 -6.71 -7.30
C ASN A 175 -13.14 -7.72 -8.41
N VAL A 176 -12.56 -8.86 -8.05
CA VAL A 176 -12.18 -9.94 -8.98
C VAL A 176 -13.24 -11.04 -9.00
N VAL A 177 -13.80 -11.39 -7.84
CA VAL A 177 -14.76 -12.49 -7.69
C VAL A 177 -16.19 -12.07 -8.11
N GLY A 178 -16.44 -10.76 -8.30
CA GLY A 178 -17.66 -10.26 -8.94
C GLY A 178 -18.95 -10.51 -8.16
N THR A 179 -18.86 -10.81 -6.86
CA THR A 179 -19.99 -11.22 -6.03
C THR A 179 -20.75 -10.07 -5.37
N VAL A 180 -20.29 -8.84 -5.55
CA VAL A 180 -20.89 -7.65 -4.92
C VAL A 180 -21.07 -6.59 -6.00
N GLU A 181 -22.30 -6.11 -6.18
CA GLU A 181 -22.57 -5.01 -7.10
C GLU A 181 -21.74 -3.78 -6.67
N PRO A 182 -21.26 -2.93 -7.62
CA PRO A 182 -20.39 -1.80 -7.29
C PRO A 182 -20.96 -0.86 -6.21
N GLU A 183 -22.29 -0.73 -6.19
CA GLU A 183 -23.05 0.09 -5.23
C GLU A 183 -23.12 -0.53 -3.83
N GLU A 184 -22.95 -1.85 -3.74
CA GLU A 184 -22.96 -2.63 -2.50
C GLU A 184 -21.58 -2.81 -1.88
N HIS A 185 -20.53 -2.34 -2.57
CA HIS A 185 -19.18 -2.46 -2.07
C HIS A 185 -18.98 -1.50 -0.86
N PRO A 186 -18.64 -2.01 0.34
CA PRO A 186 -18.65 -1.21 1.57
C PRO A 186 -17.68 -0.02 1.50
N PHE A 187 -16.60 -0.15 0.72
CA PHE A 187 -15.60 0.89 0.51
C PHE A 187 -16.00 1.98 -0.52
N VAL A 188 -17.07 1.78 -1.29
CA VAL A 188 -17.59 2.79 -2.24
C VAL A 188 -18.59 3.74 -1.56
N SER A 189 -19.23 3.27 -0.49
CA SER A 189 -20.15 4.07 0.34
C SER A 189 -19.46 5.29 0.98
N PHE A 190 -20.22 6.34 1.29
CA PHE A 190 -19.68 7.51 1.99
C PHE A 190 -18.96 7.16 3.31
N PRO A 191 -19.53 6.33 4.21
CA PRO A 191 -18.81 5.87 5.41
C PRO A 191 -17.52 5.10 5.07
N GLY A 192 -17.54 4.27 4.02
CA GLY A 192 -16.36 3.56 3.53
C GLY A 192 -15.25 4.50 3.04
N LYS A 193 -15.60 5.56 2.30
CA LYS A 193 -14.65 6.58 1.84
C LYS A 193 -14.05 7.37 3.01
N VAL A 194 -14.87 7.75 4.00
CA VAL A 194 -14.38 8.43 5.22
C VAL A 194 -13.41 7.53 5.98
N PHE A 195 -13.76 6.26 6.16
CA PHE A 195 -12.89 5.26 6.78
C PHE A 195 -11.56 5.13 6.03
N LEU A 196 -11.60 5.03 4.69
CA LEU A 196 -10.39 4.97 3.87
C LEU A 196 -9.51 6.20 4.05
N VAL A 197 -10.07 7.42 4.03
CA VAL A 197 -9.28 8.65 4.24
C VAL A 197 -8.60 8.65 5.61
N VAL A 198 -9.32 8.26 6.67
CA VAL A 198 -8.73 8.15 8.02
C VAL A 198 -7.60 7.12 8.03
N CYS A 199 -7.82 5.95 7.42
CA CYS A 199 -6.78 4.94 7.28
C CYS A 199 -5.56 5.48 6.53
N ILE A 200 -5.74 6.18 5.39
CA ILE A 200 -4.63 6.72 4.60
C ILE A 200 -3.83 7.76 5.40
N VAL A 201 -4.48 8.62 6.17
CA VAL A 201 -3.78 9.59 7.05
C VAL A 201 -2.91 8.86 8.09
N LEU A 202 -3.44 7.80 8.71
CA LEU A 202 -2.67 6.99 9.66
C LEU A 202 -1.52 6.24 8.96
N LEU A 203 -1.71 5.81 7.71
CA LEU A 203 -0.68 5.17 6.91
C LEU A 203 0.48 6.11 6.58
N ILE A 204 0.24 7.42 6.41
CA ILE A 204 1.33 8.40 6.24
C ILE A 204 2.27 8.33 7.43
N VAL A 205 1.72 8.34 8.65
CA VAL A 205 2.51 8.20 9.87
C VAL A 205 3.21 6.85 9.90
N ALA A 206 2.52 5.78 9.54
CA ALA A 206 3.08 4.43 9.54
C ALA A 206 4.28 4.28 8.58
N TYR A 207 4.19 4.81 7.36
CA TYR A 207 5.29 4.79 6.40
C TYR A 207 6.46 5.68 6.83
N VAL A 208 6.20 6.86 7.41
CA VAL A 208 7.24 7.71 7.97
C VAL A 208 7.97 7.00 9.11
N ARG A 209 7.22 6.34 10.00
CA ARG A 209 7.78 5.54 11.12
C ARG A 209 8.56 4.34 10.61
N LEU A 210 8.05 3.63 9.60
CA LEU A 210 8.76 2.55 8.93
C LEU A 210 10.09 3.05 8.34
N ALA A 211 10.06 4.11 7.54
CA ALA A 211 11.27 4.62 6.87
C ALA A 211 12.36 5.05 7.87
N ARG A 212 11.97 5.53 9.05
CA ARG A 212 12.89 5.95 10.12
C ARG A 212 13.22 4.85 11.14
N CYS A 213 12.67 3.65 10.99
CA CYS A 213 12.86 2.61 11.98
C CYS A 213 14.31 2.07 11.98
N THR A 214 14.69 1.44 13.09
CA THR A 214 16.01 0.83 13.28
C THR A 214 16.32 -0.26 12.25
N ALA A 215 15.32 -0.85 11.61
CA ALA A 215 15.52 -1.80 10.52
C ALA A 215 16.24 -1.18 9.30
N PHE A 216 16.24 0.16 9.18
CA PHE A 216 16.92 0.89 8.09
C PHE A 216 18.10 1.75 8.56
N SER A 217 18.63 1.49 9.76
CA SER A 217 19.76 2.24 10.33
C SER A 217 21.12 1.87 9.73
N GLY A 218 21.21 0.73 9.04
CA GLY A 218 22.47 0.15 8.56
C GLY A 218 23.32 -0.51 9.64
N ALA A 219 22.81 -0.64 10.87
CA ALA A 219 23.59 -1.08 12.04
C ALA A 219 23.92 -2.59 12.09
N GLY A 220 23.63 -3.37 11.05
CA GLY A 220 24.16 -4.74 10.91
C GLY A 220 23.81 -5.69 12.06
N THR A 221 22.53 -5.97 12.31
CA THR A 221 22.12 -6.92 13.37
C THR A 221 21.63 -8.23 12.78
N ASP A 222 22.14 -9.38 13.23
CA ASP A 222 21.66 -10.68 12.74
C ASP A 222 20.15 -10.86 12.97
N ALA A 223 19.46 -11.36 11.93
CA ALA A 223 18.04 -11.63 12.03
C ALA A 223 17.80 -12.92 12.82
N PRO A 224 16.76 -13.01 13.66
CA PRO A 224 16.46 -14.23 14.42
C PRO A 224 16.19 -15.44 13.51
N GLN A 225 16.37 -16.64 14.05
CA GLN A 225 16.06 -17.87 13.31
C GLN A 225 14.56 -17.97 12.99
N GLY A 226 14.24 -18.46 11.78
CA GLY A 226 12.86 -18.64 11.33
C GLY A 226 12.13 -17.36 10.89
N VAL A 227 12.84 -16.25 10.66
CA VAL A 227 12.25 -14.97 10.20
C VAL A 227 11.40 -15.11 8.93
N TYR A 228 11.79 -16.00 8.02
CA TYR A 228 11.07 -16.27 6.77
C TYR A 228 9.86 -17.20 6.93
N SER A 229 9.52 -17.64 8.15
CA SER A 229 8.38 -18.53 8.34
C SER A 229 7.08 -17.85 7.87
N PRO A 230 6.33 -18.48 6.94
CA PRO A 230 5.16 -17.88 6.27
C PRO A 230 3.91 -17.78 7.16
N LEU A 231 3.96 -18.30 8.40
CA LEU A 231 2.89 -18.21 9.39
C LEU A 231 3.46 -17.70 10.71
N ASN A 232 4.05 -16.50 10.66
CA ASN A 232 4.48 -15.84 11.88
C ASN A 232 3.28 -15.25 12.65
N LYS A 233 3.45 -15.01 13.95
CA LYS A 233 2.40 -14.48 14.84
C LYS A 233 1.75 -13.17 14.34
N TYR A 234 2.52 -12.34 13.63
CA TYR A 234 2.02 -11.10 13.06
C TYR A 234 1.08 -11.38 11.88
N MET A 235 1.43 -12.35 11.03
CA MET A 235 0.58 -12.77 9.93
C MET A 235 -0.75 -13.34 10.41
N ALA A 236 -0.72 -14.26 11.38
CA ALA A 236 -1.94 -14.86 11.92
C ALA A 236 -2.87 -13.82 12.59
N GLY A 237 -2.30 -12.95 13.45
CA GLY A 237 -3.07 -11.92 14.13
C GLY A 237 -3.73 -10.92 13.18
N ILE A 238 -3.03 -10.55 12.09
CA ILE A 238 -3.53 -9.55 11.15
C ILE A 238 -4.55 -10.13 10.18
N VAL A 239 -4.43 -11.41 9.80
CA VAL A 239 -5.49 -12.11 9.05
C VAL A 239 -6.79 -12.14 9.84
N VAL A 240 -6.72 -12.41 11.16
CA VAL A 240 -7.89 -12.38 12.02
C VAL A 240 -8.43 -10.95 12.15
N ALA A 241 -7.58 -9.97 12.44
CA ALA A 241 -7.99 -8.58 12.61
C ALA A 241 -8.60 -7.97 11.33
N SER A 242 -8.03 -8.27 10.16
CA SER A 242 -8.56 -7.83 8.87
C SER A 242 -9.92 -8.46 8.59
N GLY A 243 -10.05 -9.79 8.80
CA GLY A 243 -11.32 -10.49 8.67
C GLY A 243 -12.43 -9.91 9.55
N VAL A 244 -12.13 -9.61 10.82
CA VAL A 244 -13.07 -8.96 11.75
C VAL A 244 -13.44 -7.54 11.28
N THR A 245 -12.46 -6.75 10.84
CA THR A 245 -12.69 -5.38 10.36
C THR A 245 -13.58 -5.36 9.11
N LEU A 246 -13.36 -6.30 8.19
CA LEU A 246 -14.15 -6.45 6.97
C LEU A 246 -15.57 -6.91 7.27
N ALA A 247 -15.74 -7.89 8.17
CA ALA A 247 -17.05 -8.33 8.62
C ALA A 247 -17.83 -7.20 9.31
N ALA A 248 -17.14 -6.38 10.13
CA ALA A 248 -17.74 -5.22 10.77
C ALA A 248 -18.17 -4.15 9.77
N LEU A 249 -17.32 -3.80 8.80
CA LEU A 249 -17.66 -2.86 7.72
C LEU A 249 -18.84 -3.35 6.89
N TRP A 250 -18.88 -4.64 6.57
CA TRP A 250 -19.99 -5.26 5.85
C TRP A 250 -21.29 -5.22 6.68
N ALA A 251 -21.24 -5.53 7.97
CA ALA A 251 -22.39 -5.46 8.86
C ALA A 251 -22.92 -4.02 9.00
N VAL A 252 -22.03 -3.03 9.17
CA VAL A 252 -22.40 -1.60 9.20
C VAL A 252 -23.07 -1.20 7.89
N TYR A 253 -22.51 -1.60 6.74
CA TYR A 253 -23.12 -1.32 5.44
C TYR A 253 -24.50 -1.98 5.29
N ARG A 254 -24.63 -3.26 5.62
CA ARG A 254 -25.87 -4.02 5.39
C ARG A 254 -26.99 -3.63 6.34
N PHE A 255 -26.67 -3.31 7.59
CA PHE A 255 -27.67 -3.12 8.65
C PHE A 255 -27.83 -1.66 9.10
N ALA A 256 -26.74 -0.87 9.15
CA ALA A 256 -26.79 0.50 9.67
C ALA A 256 -26.91 1.57 8.56
N ALA A 257 -26.26 1.36 7.40
CA ALA A 257 -26.35 2.32 6.30
C ALA A 257 -27.77 2.56 5.74
N PRO A 258 -28.68 1.55 5.66
CA PRO A 258 -30.06 1.78 5.24
C PRO A 258 -30.81 2.73 6.18
N TRP A 259 -30.57 2.60 7.49
CA TRP A 259 -31.15 3.49 8.51
C TRP A 259 -30.61 4.92 8.42
N LEU A 260 -29.32 5.08 8.12
CA LEU A 260 -28.69 6.39 7.94
C LEU A 260 -29.14 7.10 6.65
N ARG A 261 -29.62 6.37 5.63
CA ARG A 261 -30.18 6.98 4.41
C ARG A 261 -31.60 7.54 4.61
N THR A 262 -32.28 7.11 5.66
CA THR A 262 -33.68 7.51 5.97
C THR A 262 -33.78 8.58 7.05
N LEU A 263 -32.65 9.01 7.62
CA LEU A 263 -32.51 10.15 8.53
C LEU A 263 -32.15 11.41 7.75
#